data_AF-A0A164JAE1-F1
#
_entry.id   AF-A0A164JAE1-F1
#
_cell.length_a   1.000
_cell.length_b   1.000
_cell.length_c   1.000
_cell.angle_alpha   90.00
_cell.angle_beta   90.00
_cell.angle_gamma   90.00
#
_symmetry.space_group_name_H-M   'P 1'
#
loop_
_entity.id
_entity.type
_entity.pdbx_description
1 polymer ?
#
loop_
_entity_poly.entity_id
_entity_poly.type
_entity_poly.pdbx_seq_one_letter_code
_entity_poly.pdbx_strand_id
1 'polypeptide(L)'
;DNDFNRNLRTNKLIPDNRVTEIPDFSSDFHTYRVDWLPNGFHFYIDKELIGEMFPPAGGFWELGGFDGENLWSSGTILAPFDQRFHFLINVAVGGNFFPDGCQNENYDKPWDASDPTQMKSFWESRENWLPTWNDETEDNTMQVDYIRVYGL
;
A
#
# COMPACT_ATOMS: atom_id res chain seq x y z
N ASP A 1 4.76 11.81 -8.56
CA ASP A 1 3.70 10.82 -8.30
C ASP A 1 4.10 9.34 -8.53
N ASN A 2 5.14 9.06 -9.35
CA ASN A 2 5.57 7.67 -9.57
C ASN A 2 6.58 7.11 -8.54
N ASP A 3 7.32 7.95 -7.80
CA ASP A 3 8.38 7.45 -6.90
C ASP A 3 7.92 7.09 -5.48
N PHE A 4 6.90 7.76 -4.93
CA PHE A 4 6.31 7.36 -3.64
C PHE A 4 5.73 5.94 -3.71
N ASN A 5 4.99 5.66 -4.79
CA ASN A 5 4.52 4.32 -5.07
C ASN A 5 5.66 3.37 -5.48
N ARG A 6 6.74 3.82 -6.13
CA ARG A 6 7.86 2.94 -6.50
C ARG A 6 8.56 2.36 -5.28
N ASN A 7 8.73 3.13 -4.20
CA ASN A 7 9.31 2.62 -2.95
C ASN A 7 8.37 1.62 -2.23
N LEU A 8 7.05 1.87 -2.25
CA LEU A 8 6.05 0.92 -1.72
C LEU A 8 5.85 -0.33 -2.61
N ARG A 9 6.00 -0.19 -3.94
CA ARG A 9 5.87 -1.26 -4.95
C ARG A 9 6.96 -2.32 -4.87
N THR A 10 8.04 -2.10 -4.12
CA THR A 10 9.10 -3.11 -4.02
C THR A 10 8.73 -4.32 -3.19
N ASN A 11 7.53 -4.38 -2.58
CA ASN A 11 7.13 -5.48 -1.66
C ASN A 11 8.19 -5.77 -0.58
N LYS A 12 9.12 -4.84 -0.34
CA LYS A 12 10.27 -5.04 0.54
C LYS A 12 9.98 -4.69 2.01
N LEU A 13 8.70 -4.42 2.31
CA LEU A 13 8.22 -4.11 3.65
C LEU A 13 7.69 -5.35 4.38
N ILE A 14 7.35 -6.40 3.63
CA ILE A 14 7.07 -7.73 4.19
C ILE A 14 8.35 -8.54 4.00
N PRO A 15 8.90 -9.17 5.05
CA PRO A 15 9.99 -10.13 4.88
C PRO A 15 9.62 -11.15 3.80
N ASP A 16 10.48 -11.33 2.79
CA ASP A 16 10.26 -12.15 1.58
C ASP A 16 9.76 -13.58 1.88
N ASN A 17 10.03 -14.09 3.08
CA ASN A 17 9.65 -15.42 3.54
C ASN A 17 8.22 -15.56 4.06
N ARG A 18 7.44 -14.47 4.25
CA ARG A 18 6.08 -14.54 4.80
C ARG A 18 4.95 -14.47 3.79
N VAL A 19 5.26 -14.26 2.51
CA VAL A 19 4.25 -14.15 1.44
C VAL A 19 3.97 -15.50 0.76
N THR A 20 4.92 -16.46 0.84
CA THR A 20 4.85 -17.73 0.10
C THR A 20 4.70 -18.97 0.99
N GLU A 21 4.70 -18.79 2.32
CA GLU A 21 4.50 -19.88 3.28
C GLU A 21 3.03 -19.95 3.70
N ILE A 22 2.49 -21.15 3.93
CA ILE A 22 1.15 -21.34 4.52
C ILE A 22 1.36 -21.78 5.98
N PRO A 23 0.76 -21.07 6.97
CA PRO A 23 -0.10 -19.90 6.81
C PRO A 23 0.70 -18.62 6.45
N ASP A 24 0.15 -17.78 5.58
CA ASP A 24 0.82 -16.57 5.06
C ASP A 24 0.49 -15.32 5.90
N PHE A 25 1.01 -14.17 5.49
CA PHE A 25 0.78 -12.89 6.18
C PHE A 25 -0.70 -12.42 6.23
N SER A 26 -1.62 -13.04 5.48
CA SER A 26 -3.05 -12.73 5.54
C SER A 26 -3.81 -13.54 6.59
N SER A 27 -3.17 -14.55 7.17
CA SER A 27 -3.81 -15.52 8.08
C SER A 27 -4.03 -15.06 9.52
N ASP A 28 -3.37 -13.97 9.94
CA ASP A 28 -3.37 -13.49 11.34
C ASP A 28 -3.54 -11.96 11.42
N PHE A 29 -3.96 -11.47 12.59
CA PHE A 29 -3.96 -10.04 12.87
C PHE A 29 -2.54 -9.50 13.05
N HIS A 30 -2.22 -8.46 12.28
CA HIS A 30 -0.95 -7.74 12.38
C HIS A 30 -1.14 -6.33 12.94
N THR A 31 -0.15 -5.87 13.70
CA THR A 31 -0.15 -4.49 14.22
C THR A 31 0.66 -3.57 13.31
N TYR A 32 -0.02 -2.61 12.69
CA TYR A 32 0.61 -1.55 11.90
C TYR A 32 0.74 -0.29 12.74
N ARG A 33 1.91 0.34 12.69
CA ARG A 33 2.17 1.60 13.41
C ARG A 33 2.98 2.55 12.54
N VAL A 34 2.58 3.82 12.58
CA VAL A 34 3.34 4.94 12.04
C VAL A 34 3.70 5.86 13.18
N ASP A 35 5.00 6.08 13.38
CA ASP A 35 5.46 7.21 14.19
C ASP A 35 5.60 8.42 13.27
N TRP A 36 4.71 9.40 13.45
CA TRP A 36 4.77 10.68 12.74
C TRP A 36 5.59 11.66 13.56
N LEU A 37 6.86 11.81 13.20
CA LEU A 37 7.83 12.66 13.90
C LEU A 37 7.83 14.06 13.31
N PRO A 38 8.34 15.09 14.02
CA PRO A 38 8.46 16.44 13.47
C PRO A 38 9.33 16.58 12.21
N ASN A 39 10.12 15.56 11.88
CA ASN A 39 11.06 15.57 10.75
C ASN A 39 10.93 14.36 9.81
N GLY A 40 10.01 13.43 10.05
CA GLY A 40 9.84 12.26 9.18
C GLY A 40 8.90 11.21 9.76
N PHE A 41 9.06 9.98 9.28
CA PHE A 41 8.22 8.85 9.63
C PHE A 41 9.04 7.61 9.94
N HIS A 42 8.58 6.82 10.91
CA HIS A 42 8.94 5.41 11.05
C HIS A 42 7.71 4.53 10.85
N PHE A 43 7.88 3.41 10.15
CA PHE A 43 6.84 2.44 9.84
C PHE A 43 7.15 1.11 10.50
N TYR A 44 6.17 0.51 11.16
CA TYR A 44 6.33 -0.76 11.85
C TYR A 44 5.23 -1.75 11.48
N ILE A 45 5.62 -3.03 11.46
CA ILE A 45 4.73 -4.18 11.46
C ILE A 45 5.14 -5.07 12.63
N ASP A 46 4.20 -5.47 13.48
CA ASP A 46 4.44 -6.37 14.63
C ASP A 46 5.59 -5.94 15.55
N LYS A 47 5.69 -4.61 15.76
CA LYS A 47 6.75 -3.93 16.54
C LYS A 47 8.13 -3.91 15.87
N GLU A 48 8.30 -4.53 14.71
CA GLU A 48 9.53 -4.46 13.91
C GLU A 48 9.52 -3.21 13.02
N LEU A 49 10.61 -2.45 13.03
CA LEU A 49 10.80 -1.30 12.15
C LEU A 49 11.04 -1.82 10.73
N ILE A 50 10.09 -1.56 9.84
CA ILE A 50 10.15 -2.02 8.44
C ILE A 50 10.63 -0.92 7.48
N GLY A 51 10.60 0.34 7.91
CA GLY A 51 11.02 1.43 7.05
C GLY A 51 11.00 2.78 7.75
N GLU A 52 11.74 3.71 7.15
CA GLU A 52 11.90 5.07 7.63
C GLU A 52 11.80 6.03 6.44
N MET A 53 11.29 7.23 6.68
CA MET A 53 11.18 8.26 5.65
C MET A 53 11.48 9.63 6.22
N PHE A 54 12.64 10.17 5.83
CA PHE A 54 13.09 11.50 6.19
C PHE A 54 13.38 12.28 4.91
N PRO A 55 12.66 13.39 4.65
CA PRO A 55 12.94 14.20 3.47
C PRO A 55 14.31 14.89 3.58
N PRO A 56 14.98 15.18 2.44
CA PRO A 56 16.16 16.02 2.38
C PRO A 56 15.82 17.48 2.73
N ALA A 57 16.81 18.38 2.65
CA ALA A 57 16.64 19.78 3.00
C ALA A 57 15.51 20.49 2.21
N GLY A 58 15.26 20.11 0.96
CA GLY A 58 14.16 20.61 0.14
C GLY A 58 12.79 19.98 0.42
N GLY A 59 12.66 19.19 1.49
CA GLY A 59 11.39 18.61 1.94
C GLY A 59 10.90 17.47 1.04
N PHE A 60 9.62 17.11 1.20
CA PHE A 60 9.00 16.07 0.36
C PHE A 60 8.88 16.44 -1.11
N TRP A 61 8.97 17.74 -1.44
CA TRP A 61 9.00 18.18 -2.83
C TRP A 61 10.24 17.65 -3.56
N GLU A 62 11.40 17.84 -2.93
CA GLU A 62 12.67 17.30 -3.43
C GLU A 62 12.66 15.76 -3.37
N LEU A 63 12.21 15.16 -2.25
CA LEU A 63 12.14 13.70 -2.13
C LEU A 63 11.27 13.05 -3.22
N GLY A 64 10.18 13.72 -3.59
CA GLY A 64 9.24 13.24 -4.62
C GLY A 64 9.73 13.44 -6.05
N GLY A 65 10.89 14.08 -6.25
CA GLY A 65 11.44 14.36 -7.57
C GLY A 65 10.56 15.30 -8.40
N PHE A 66 9.85 16.23 -7.75
CA PHE A 66 8.96 17.16 -8.43
C PHE A 66 9.75 18.32 -9.04
N ASP A 67 9.39 18.68 -10.27
CA ASP A 67 9.98 19.80 -11.01
C ASP A 67 9.15 21.08 -10.91
N GLY A 68 9.80 22.23 -11.06
CA GLY A 68 9.15 23.55 -11.06
C GLY A 68 9.18 24.24 -9.71
N GLU A 69 8.21 25.15 -9.50
CA GLU A 69 8.09 25.89 -8.24
C GLU A 69 7.55 24.99 -7.13
N ASN A 70 8.27 24.92 -6.02
CA ASN A 70 7.88 24.10 -4.87
C ASN A 70 6.60 24.64 -4.23
N LEU A 71 5.49 23.93 -4.45
CA LEU A 71 4.16 24.25 -3.92
C LEU A 71 4.08 24.17 -2.38
N TRP A 72 5.05 23.51 -1.75
CA TRP A 72 5.14 23.30 -0.31
C TRP A 72 6.22 24.17 0.36
N SER A 73 6.78 25.12 -0.39
CA SER A 73 7.87 25.99 0.09
C SER A 73 7.51 26.88 1.29
N SER A 74 6.22 27.13 1.53
CA SER A 74 5.72 27.90 2.68
C SER A 74 5.41 27.05 3.91
N GLY A 75 5.42 25.72 3.78
CA GLY A 75 5.19 24.79 4.87
C GLY A 75 6.46 24.42 5.63
N THR A 76 6.35 23.45 6.52
CA THR A 76 7.52 22.86 7.18
C THR A 76 8.24 21.88 6.23
N ILE A 77 9.38 21.33 6.67
CA ILE A 77 10.08 20.28 5.92
C ILE A 77 9.20 19.03 5.67
N LEU A 78 8.16 18.85 6.49
CA LEU A 78 7.19 17.78 6.34
C LEU A 78 6.06 18.07 5.35
N ALA A 79 5.89 19.31 4.89
CA ALA A 79 4.82 19.64 3.96
C ALA A 79 4.84 18.70 2.74
N PRO A 80 3.69 18.10 2.36
CA PRO A 80 2.34 18.49 2.75
C PRO A 80 1.83 17.83 4.04
N PHE A 81 2.63 17.00 4.70
CA PHE A 81 2.34 16.24 5.92
C PHE A 81 2.50 17.06 7.22
N ASP A 82 2.25 18.35 7.15
CA ASP A 82 2.32 19.28 8.29
C ASP A 82 0.96 19.90 8.64
N GLN A 83 -0.10 19.33 8.07
CA GLN A 83 -1.50 19.66 8.33
C GLN A 83 -2.28 18.43 8.83
N ARG A 84 -3.58 18.59 9.08
CA ARG A 84 -4.44 17.47 9.47
C ARG A 84 -4.68 16.54 8.28
N PHE A 85 -4.52 15.24 8.50
CA PHE A 85 -4.83 14.18 7.54
C PHE A 85 -5.93 13.26 8.04
N HIS A 86 -6.52 12.52 7.11
CA HIS A 86 -7.43 11.43 7.39
C HIS A 86 -6.75 10.12 7.02
N PHE A 87 -7.01 9.06 7.80
CA PHE A 87 -6.67 7.72 7.37
C PHE A 87 -7.68 7.25 6.32
N LEU A 88 -7.18 6.63 5.26
CA LEU A 88 -7.98 5.88 4.29
C LEU A 88 -7.58 4.41 4.44
N ILE A 89 -8.58 3.56 4.64
CA ILE A 89 -8.39 2.11 4.69
C ILE A 89 -9.44 1.51 3.77
N ASN A 90 -9.01 0.72 2.78
CA ASN A 90 -9.89 0.12 1.80
C ASN A 90 -9.34 -1.23 1.33
N VAL A 91 -10.25 -2.05 0.79
CA VAL A 91 -9.92 -3.22 -0.04
C VAL A 91 -10.23 -2.84 -1.49
N ALA A 92 -9.31 -3.10 -2.41
CA ALA A 92 -9.51 -2.86 -3.84
C ALA A 92 -9.14 -4.12 -4.63
N VAL A 93 -9.83 -4.32 -5.75
CA VAL A 93 -9.66 -5.48 -6.62
C VAL A 93 -9.47 -5.02 -8.06
N GLY A 94 -8.61 -5.70 -8.80
CA GLY A 94 -8.27 -5.31 -10.17
C GLY A 94 -7.30 -4.12 -10.25
N GLY A 95 -7.43 -3.33 -11.31
CA GLY A 95 -6.67 -2.11 -11.55
C GLY A 95 -5.20 -2.34 -11.92
N ASN A 96 -4.42 -1.26 -11.87
CA ASN A 96 -3.05 -1.20 -12.43
C ASN A 96 -1.97 -1.42 -11.35
N PHE A 97 -2.37 -1.85 -10.16
CA PHE A 97 -1.43 -2.15 -9.07
C PHE A 97 -0.63 -3.41 -9.37
N PHE A 98 -1.30 -4.45 -9.87
CA PHE A 98 -0.70 -5.73 -10.22
C PHE A 98 0.01 -5.65 -11.58
N PRO A 99 1.30 -6.04 -11.70
CA PRO A 99 2.04 -6.03 -12.96
C PRO A 99 1.39 -6.89 -14.05
N ASP A 100 1.57 -6.55 -15.33
CA ASP A 100 1.12 -7.42 -16.43
C ASP A 100 1.95 -8.72 -16.46
N GLY A 101 1.26 -9.84 -16.75
CA GLY A 101 1.86 -11.16 -16.73
C GLY A 101 2.15 -11.75 -15.34
N CYS A 102 1.70 -11.10 -14.24
CA CYS A 102 1.77 -11.74 -12.93
C CYS A 102 0.77 -12.89 -12.83
N GLN A 103 1.11 -13.90 -12.03
CA GLN A 103 0.29 -15.06 -11.75
C GLN A 103 -0.14 -15.04 -10.28
N ASN A 104 -1.39 -15.37 -10.01
CA ASN A 104 -1.88 -15.65 -8.67
C ASN A 104 -2.20 -17.15 -8.58
N GLU A 105 -1.41 -17.87 -7.78
CA GLU A 105 -1.41 -19.33 -7.73
C GLU A 105 -1.35 -19.97 -9.13
N ASN A 106 -2.45 -20.60 -9.57
CA ASN A 106 -2.56 -21.28 -10.86
C ASN A 106 -3.21 -20.40 -11.95
N TYR A 107 -3.56 -19.15 -11.65
CA TYR A 107 -4.28 -18.27 -12.55
C TYR A 107 -3.43 -17.08 -12.99
N ASP A 108 -3.31 -16.88 -14.30
CA ASP A 108 -2.73 -15.65 -14.84
C ASP A 108 -3.65 -14.46 -14.59
N LYS A 109 -3.08 -13.26 -14.39
CA LYS A 109 -3.87 -12.02 -14.32
C LYS A 109 -4.68 -11.84 -15.62
N PRO A 110 -6.02 -11.76 -15.55
CA PRO A 110 -6.86 -11.79 -16.76
C PRO A 110 -7.08 -10.44 -17.47
N TRP A 111 -6.47 -9.35 -16.99
CA TRP A 111 -6.58 -8.02 -17.60
C TRP A 111 -5.19 -7.43 -17.86
N ASP A 112 -5.10 -6.46 -18.78
CA ASP A 112 -3.87 -5.75 -19.11
C ASP A 112 -4.00 -4.27 -18.74
N ALA A 113 -2.99 -3.70 -18.08
CA ALA A 113 -3.02 -2.32 -17.60
C ALA A 113 -3.16 -1.27 -18.70
N SER A 114 -2.84 -1.61 -19.95
CA SER A 114 -2.93 -0.75 -21.13
C SER A 114 -4.27 -0.84 -21.86
N ASP A 115 -5.12 -1.83 -21.53
CA ASP A 115 -6.45 -1.99 -22.14
C ASP A 115 -7.45 -0.98 -21.55
N PRO A 116 -8.05 -0.06 -22.36
CA PRO A 116 -9.04 0.91 -21.88
C PRO A 116 -10.31 0.25 -21.32
N THR A 117 -10.52 -1.03 -21.59
CA THR A 117 -11.63 -1.85 -21.11
C THR A 117 -11.19 -2.96 -20.16
N GLN A 118 -10.01 -2.87 -19.55
CA GLN A 118 -9.44 -3.90 -18.65
C GLN A 118 -10.40 -4.46 -17.58
N MET A 119 -11.31 -3.63 -17.06
CA MET A 119 -12.28 -4.06 -16.05
C MET A 119 -13.36 -5.00 -16.61
N LYS A 120 -13.61 -4.95 -17.92
CA LYS A 120 -14.43 -5.93 -18.63
C LYS A 120 -13.74 -7.30 -18.61
N SER A 121 -12.47 -7.37 -19.00
CA SER A 121 -11.68 -8.62 -19.01
C SER A 121 -11.56 -9.22 -17.61
N PHE A 122 -11.36 -8.37 -16.59
CA PHE A 122 -11.43 -8.76 -15.18
C PHE A 122 -12.78 -9.42 -14.83
N TRP A 123 -13.89 -8.77 -15.20
CA TRP A 123 -15.24 -9.24 -14.88
C TRP A 123 -15.66 -10.51 -15.65
N GLU A 124 -15.28 -10.62 -16.93
CA GLU A 124 -15.56 -11.79 -17.75
C GLU A 124 -14.84 -13.04 -17.23
N SER A 125 -13.74 -12.86 -16.47
CA SER A 125 -12.97 -13.93 -15.85
C SER A 125 -13.40 -14.29 -14.43
N ARG A 126 -14.54 -13.78 -13.95
CA ARG A 126 -15.03 -14.01 -12.58
C ARG A 126 -15.21 -15.47 -12.20
N GLU A 127 -15.47 -16.36 -13.15
CA GLU A 127 -15.59 -17.80 -12.86
C GLU A 127 -14.27 -18.39 -12.30
N ASN A 128 -13.13 -17.73 -12.52
CA ASN A 128 -11.82 -18.15 -11.97
C ASN A 128 -11.56 -17.59 -10.56
N TRP A 129 -11.91 -16.33 -10.30
CA TRP A 129 -11.55 -15.66 -9.04
C TRP A 129 -12.71 -15.57 -8.04
N LEU A 130 -13.97 -15.57 -8.48
CA LEU A 130 -15.11 -15.47 -7.57
C LEU A 130 -15.20 -16.69 -6.63
N PRO A 131 -14.93 -17.94 -7.06
CA PRO A 131 -14.92 -19.07 -6.14
C PRO A 131 -13.82 -19.05 -5.08
N THR A 132 -12.77 -18.22 -5.26
CA THR A 132 -11.73 -18.06 -4.23
C THR A 132 -12.18 -17.13 -3.10
N TRP A 133 -13.29 -16.42 -3.29
CA TRP A 133 -13.94 -15.59 -2.28
C TRP A 133 -14.96 -16.45 -1.54
N ASN A 134 -14.48 -17.20 -0.56
CA ASN A 134 -15.32 -18.06 0.26
C ASN A 134 -16.27 -17.21 1.11
N ASP A 135 -17.58 -17.36 0.92
CA ASP A 135 -18.60 -16.65 1.70
C ASP A 135 -18.92 -17.33 3.05
N GLU A 136 -18.39 -18.53 3.27
CA GLU A 136 -18.45 -19.24 4.55
C GLU A 136 -17.30 -18.86 5.50
N THR A 137 -16.27 -18.17 5.01
CA THR A 137 -15.14 -17.67 5.82
C THR A 137 -15.00 -16.16 5.71
N GLU A 138 -14.18 -15.57 6.58
CA GLU A 138 -13.88 -14.13 6.57
C GLU A 138 -12.50 -13.83 5.93
N ASP A 139 -11.91 -14.80 5.24
CA ASP A 139 -10.51 -14.78 4.78
C ASP A 139 -10.27 -13.77 3.64
N ASN A 140 -11.33 -13.35 2.94
CA ASN A 140 -11.31 -12.33 1.89
C ASN A 140 -11.80 -10.95 2.39
N THR A 141 -12.04 -10.80 3.69
CA THR A 141 -12.55 -9.56 4.30
C THR A 141 -11.46 -8.82 5.06
N MET A 142 -11.52 -7.49 5.04
CA MET A 142 -10.66 -6.70 5.92
C MET A 142 -11.27 -6.64 7.31
N GLN A 143 -10.59 -7.26 8.26
CA GLN A 143 -10.96 -7.24 9.67
C GLN A 143 -10.07 -6.24 10.43
N VAL A 144 -10.69 -5.43 11.29
CA VAL A 144 -9.98 -4.43 12.10
C VAL A 144 -10.43 -4.56 13.55
N ASP A 145 -9.51 -4.98 14.42
CA ASP A 145 -9.76 -5.06 15.87
C ASP A 145 -9.77 -3.66 16.50
N TYR A 146 -8.76 -2.83 16.21
CA TYR A 146 -8.72 -1.47 16.71
C TYR A 146 -7.94 -0.50 15.81
N ILE A 147 -8.27 0.78 15.97
CA ILE A 147 -7.46 1.91 15.52
C ILE A 147 -7.23 2.82 16.73
N ARG A 148 -5.98 3.20 16.97
CA ARG A 148 -5.62 4.12 18.07
C ARG A 148 -4.73 5.23 17.53
N VAL A 149 -5.04 6.45 17.94
CA VAL A 149 -4.27 7.65 17.60
C VAL A 149 -3.85 8.31 18.91
N TYR A 150 -2.57 8.63 19.00
CA TYR A 150 -1.98 9.29 20.16
C TYR A 150 -1.42 10.64 19.73
N GLY A 151 -1.55 11.64 20.57
CA GLY A 151 -0.87 12.93 20.46
C GLY A 151 -0.04 13.17 21.72
N LEU A 152 1.04 13.92 21.58
CA LEU A 152 1.87 14.38 22.69
C LEU A 152 1.35 15.72 23.24
#